data_AF-A0A0B8NDY3-F1
#
_entry.id   AF-A0A0B8NDY3-F1
#
_cell.length_a   1.000
_cell.length_b   1.000
_cell.length_c   1.000
_cell.angle_alpha   90.00
_cell.angle_beta   90.00
_cell.angle_gamma   90.00
#
_symmetry.space_group_name_H-M   'P 1'
#
loop_
_entity.id
_entity.type
_entity.pdbx_description
1 polymer ?
#
loop_
_entity_poly.entity_id
_entity_poly.type
_entity_poly.pdbx_seq_one_letter_code
_entity_poly.pdbx_strand_id
1 'polypeptide(L)'
;MLWLRESPSYFRFRNGTIRLEEPVHDEVTGQKLNIDTGAFEPATQADIDAVFEPGADLDFAALSEEQFVKETEEARNHYLRGEGPIFDIYRQIDEITDQARQERRPLEAQERDTLTVLRRRTFDMWEQEFGRRAAGEPPSFRYSGDFT
;
A
#
# COMPACT_ATOMS: atom_id res chain seq x y z
N MET A 1 10.24 -23.35 11.51
CA MET A 1 10.54 -21.98 11.96
C MET A 1 10.74 -21.15 10.70
N LEU A 2 9.85 -20.20 10.48
CA LEU A 2 9.85 -19.28 9.34
C LEU A 2 10.78 -18.12 9.70
N TRP A 3 11.76 -17.83 8.85
CA TRP A 3 12.72 -16.74 9.06
C TRP A 3 12.63 -15.80 7.87
N LEU A 4 12.62 -14.49 8.12
CA LEU A 4 12.69 -13.51 7.06
C LEU A 4 14.12 -13.45 6.51
N ARG A 5 14.26 -13.23 5.20
CA ARG A 5 15.59 -12.97 4.61
C ARG A 5 16.11 -11.59 4.98
N GLU A 6 15.20 -10.62 5.09
CA GLU A 6 15.44 -9.23 5.47
C GLU A 6 14.27 -8.77 6.36
N SER A 7 14.50 -7.91 7.34
CA SER A 7 13.46 -7.37 8.22
C SER A 7 13.52 -5.83 8.20
N PRO A 8 12.44 -5.13 7.82
CA PRO A 8 11.15 -5.66 7.36
C PRO A 8 11.23 -6.33 5.97
N SER A 9 10.35 -7.29 5.71
CA SER A 9 10.08 -7.86 4.38
C SER A 9 8.70 -7.43 3.88
N TYR A 10 8.58 -7.19 2.58
CA TYR A 10 7.36 -6.70 1.97
C TYR A 10 6.80 -7.68 0.94
N PHE A 11 5.48 -7.84 0.92
CA PHE A 11 4.81 -8.73 -0.03
C PHE A 11 3.52 -8.12 -0.55
N ARG A 12 3.17 -8.48 -1.79
CA ARG A 12 1.78 -8.40 -2.24
C ARG A 12 0.96 -9.36 -1.40
N PHE A 13 -0.27 -8.97 -1.08
CA PHE A 13 -1.18 -9.80 -0.33
C PHE A 13 -2.60 -9.60 -0.85
N ARG A 14 -3.02 -10.47 -1.78
CA ARG A 14 -4.33 -10.39 -2.46
C ARG A 14 -4.50 -9.00 -3.12
N ASN A 15 -5.52 -8.24 -2.70
CA ASN A 15 -5.85 -6.91 -3.22
C ASN A 15 -5.06 -5.76 -2.55
N GLY A 16 -4.11 -6.08 -1.69
CA GLY A 16 -3.31 -5.10 -0.98
C GLY A 16 -1.89 -5.61 -0.75
N THR A 17 -1.33 -5.21 0.38
CA THR A 17 0.06 -5.48 0.73
C THR A 17 0.17 -5.91 2.18
N ILE A 18 1.26 -6.61 2.50
CA ILE A 18 1.61 -7.00 3.87
C ILE A 18 3.09 -6.69 4.11
N ARG A 19 3.39 -6.08 5.26
CA ARG A 19 4.75 -5.92 5.80
C ARG A 19 4.93 -6.93 6.92
N LEU A 20 5.97 -7.75 6.83
CA LEU A 20 6.36 -8.69 7.87
C LEU A 20 7.62 -8.20 8.57
N GLU A 21 7.66 -8.39 9.87
CA GLU A 21 8.79 -8.05 10.72
C GLU A 21 9.17 -9.25 11.57
N GLU A 22 10.47 -9.45 11.72
CA GLU A 22 11.03 -10.39 12.68
C GLU A 22 11.53 -9.60 13.88
N PRO A 23 10.79 -9.57 15.00
CA PRO A 23 11.27 -8.97 16.22
C PRO A 23 12.46 -9.80 16.72
N VAL A 24 13.47 -9.14 17.26
CA VAL A 24 14.69 -9.80 17.75
C VAL A 24 14.33 -10.89 18.77
N HIS A 25 14.42 -12.16 18.36
CA HIS A 25 14.10 -13.38 19.14
C HIS A 25 12.60 -13.73 19.35
N ASP A 26 11.68 -13.13 18.60
CA ASP A 26 10.25 -13.44 18.71
C ASP A 26 9.68 -14.05 17.42
N GLU A 27 8.41 -14.44 17.46
CA GLU A 27 7.65 -14.89 16.29
C GLU A 27 7.49 -13.76 15.25
N VAL A 28 7.50 -14.11 13.95
CA VAL A 28 7.27 -13.16 12.87
C VAL A 28 5.91 -12.51 13.08
N THR A 29 5.87 -11.18 13.01
CA THR A 29 4.63 -10.39 13.08
C THR A 29 4.38 -9.70 11.75
N GLY A 30 3.16 -9.22 11.55
CA GLY A 30 2.82 -8.55 10.29
C GLY A 30 1.76 -7.47 10.43
N GLN A 31 1.77 -6.58 9.46
CA GLN A 31 0.81 -5.49 9.26
C GLN A 31 0.28 -5.61 7.83
N LYS A 32 -1.02 -5.80 7.64
CA LYS A 32 -1.66 -5.94 6.32
C LYS A 32 -2.54 -4.74 6.01
N LEU A 33 -2.56 -4.34 4.75
CA LEU A 33 -3.45 -3.27 4.28
C LEU A 33 -4.91 -3.73 4.37
N ASN A 34 -5.72 -2.97 5.09
CA ASN A 34 -7.18 -3.06 5.00
C ASN A 34 -7.65 -2.07 3.92
N ILE A 35 -8.15 -2.59 2.80
CA ILE A 35 -8.58 -1.78 1.66
C ILE A 35 -9.86 -0.97 1.93
N ASP A 36 -10.66 -1.35 2.93
CA ASP A 36 -11.89 -0.62 3.30
C ASP A 36 -11.57 0.64 4.11
N THR A 37 -10.49 0.61 4.89
CA THR A 37 -10.09 1.70 5.80
C THR A 37 -8.85 2.44 5.32
N GLY A 38 -8.08 1.85 4.41
CA GLY A 38 -6.75 2.31 4.00
C GLY A 38 -5.68 2.12 5.08
N ALA A 39 -6.01 1.64 6.27
CA ALA A 39 -5.05 1.47 7.37
C ALA A 39 -4.28 0.17 7.25
N PHE A 40 -3.10 0.13 7.87
CA PHE A 40 -2.45 -1.14 8.18
C PHE A 40 -3.02 -1.68 9.49
N GLU A 41 -3.39 -2.96 9.49
CA GLU A 41 -3.93 -3.68 10.63
C GLU A 41 -3.06 -4.90 10.94
N PRO A 42 -3.01 -5.36 12.21
CA PRO A 42 -2.27 -6.57 12.55
C PRO A 42 -2.69 -7.76 11.68
N ALA A 43 -1.69 -8.42 11.09
CA ALA A 43 -1.90 -9.65 10.35
C ALA A 43 -2.13 -10.82 11.33
N THR A 44 -3.01 -11.73 10.96
CA THR A 44 -3.20 -12.98 11.70
C THR A 44 -2.12 -14.00 11.34
N GLN A 45 -1.92 -15.01 12.17
CA GLN A 45 -0.97 -16.09 11.84
C GLN A 45 -1.31 -16.76 10.50
N ALA A 46 -2.60 -16.94 10.19
CA ALA A 46 -3.04 -17.50 8.92
C ALA A 46 -2.70 -16.60 7.71
N ASP A 47 -2.71 -15.27 7.89
CA ASP A 47 -2.25 -14.34 6.85
C ASP A 47 -0.74 -14.49 6.62
N ILE A 48 0.05 -14.61 7.70
CA ILE A 48 1.50 -14.78 7.64
C ILE A 48 1.85 -16.10 6.97
N ASP A 49 1.22 -17.21 7.38
CA ASP A 49 1.45 -18.53 6.82
C ASP A 49 1.13 -18.59 5.32
N ALA A 50 0.07 -17.90 4.88
CA ALA A 50 -0.33 -17.84 3.47
C ALA A 50 0.75 -17.20 2.56
N VAL A 51 1.55 -16.25 3.08
CA VAL A 51 2.67 -15.65 2.33
C VAL A 51 3.77 -16.67 2.03
N PHE A 52 3.94 -17.68 2.88
CA PHE A 52 5.00 -18.69 2.76
C PHE A 52 4.53 -20.01 2.15
N GLU A 53 3.25 -20.12 1.79
CA GLU A 53 2.71 -21.35 1.21
C GLU A 53 3.26 -21.59 -0.21
N PRO A 54 3.87 -22.76 -0.50
CA PRO A 54 4.40 -23.06 -1.83
C PRO A 54 3.30 -23.07 -2.89
N GLY A 55 3.49 -22.34 -4.00
CA GLY A 55 2.50 -22.26 -5.08
C GLY A 55 1.45 -21.17 -4.91
N ALA A 56 1.65 -20.28 -3.93
CA ALA A 56 0.98 -18.99 -3.84
C ALA A 56 1.41 -18.09 -5.03
N ASP A 57 0.87 -18.38 -6.22
CA ASP A 57 0.97 -17.58 -7.43
C ASP A 57 0.49 -16.13 -7.18
N LEU A 58 0.86 -15.21 -8.09
CA LEU A 58 0.54 -13.77 -8.30
C LEU A 58 0.14 -12.88 -7.09
N ASP A 59 -0.70 -13.37 -6.18
CA ASP A 59 -1.27 -12.73 -4.99
C ASP A 59 -0.30 -12.60 -3.81
N PHE A 60 0.84 -13.32 -3.82
CA PHE A 60 1.80 -13.39 -2.70
C PHE A 60 3.27 -13.24 -3.14
N ALA A 61 3.56 -12.25 -3.98
CA ALA A 61 4.91 -11.97 -4.47
C ALA A 61 5.72 -11.11 -3.48
N ALA A 62 7.02 -11.43 -3.30
CA ALA A 62 7.95 -10.56 -2.59
C ALA A 62 8.17 -9.25 -3.34
N LEU A 63 8.19 -8.13 -2.62
CA LEU A 63 8.30 -6.77 -3.16
C LEU A 63 9.54 -6.08 -2.59
N SER A 64 10.14 -5.19 -3.39
CA SER A 64 10.97 -4.13 -2.82
C SER A 64 10.09 -3.14 -2.04
N GLU A 65 10.71 -2.33 -1.18
CA GLU A 65 10.00 -1.27 -0.46
C GLU A 65 9.30 -0.29 -1.42
N GLU A 66 9.95 0.07 -2.53
CA GLU A 66 9.33 0.94 -3.53
C GLU A 66 8.11 0.29 -4.20
N GLN A 67 8.20 -1.01 -4.52
CA GLN A 67 7.06 -1.76 -5.06
C GLN A 67 5.93 -1.87 -4.04
N PHE A 68 6.25 -2.09 -2.77
CA PHE A 68 5.29 -2.11 -1.68
C PHE A 68 4.53 -0.79 -1.55
N VAL A 69 5.25 0.34 -1.54
CA VAL A 69 4.62 1.67 -1.54
C VAL A 69 3.75 1.86 -2.78
N LYS A 70 4.27 1.49 -3.96
CA LYS A 70 3.51 1.59 -5.21
C LYS A 70 2.19 0.83 -5.15
N GLU A 71 2.23 -0.44 -4.76
CA GLU A 71 1.04 -1.30 -4.75
C GLU A 71 0.06 -0.92 -3.64
N THR A 72 0.56 -0.47 -2.49
CA THR A 72 -0.28 0.05 -1.39
C THR A 72 -1.08 1.26 -1.87
N GLU A 73 -0.42 2.21 -2.53
CA GLU A 73 -1.07 3.43 -2.99
C GLU A 73 -1.96 3.20 -4.21
N GLU A 74 -1.62 2.24 -5.09
CA GLU A 74 -2.52 1.77 -6.15
C GLU A 74 -3.81 1.17 -5.56
N ALA A 75 -3.70 0.33 -4.53
CA ALA A 75 -4.86 -0.24 -3.85
C ALA A 75 -5.71 0.84 -3.15
N ARG A 76 -5.09 1.74 -2.39
CA ARG A 76 -5.81 2.86 -1.73
C ARG A 76 -6.50 3.77 -2.74
N ASN A 77 -5.83 4.13 -3.83
CA ASN A 77 -6.44 4.92 -4.89
C ASN A 77 -7.60 4.16 -5.56
N HIS A 78 -7.45 2.86 -5.77
CA HIS A 78 -8.50 2.06 -6.40
C HIS A 78 -9.75 1.92 -5.52
N TYR A 79 -9.58 1.61 -4.23
CA TYR A 79 -10.68 1.24 -3.32
C TYR A 79 -11.18 2.37 -2.42
N LEU A 80 -10.50 3.51 -2.33
CA LEU A 80 -10.95 4.62 -1.49
C LEU A 80 -11.43 5.80 -2.33
N ARG A 81 -12.48 6.46 -1.86
CA ARG A 81 -12.99 7.73 -2.40
C ARG A 81 -13.02 8.76 -1.30
N GLY A 82 -12.71 10.00 -1.63
CA GLY A 82 -12.70 11.07 -0.65
C GLY A 82 -12.35 12.41 -1.24
N GLU A 83 -12.25 13.39 -0.35
CA GLU A 83 -11.89 14.76 -0.65
C GLU A 83 -10.69 15.16 0.21
N GLY A 84 -9.75 15.88 -0.38
CA GLY A 84 -8.60 16.44 0.33
C GLY A 84 -7.27 16.13 -0.35
N PRO A 85 -6.16 16.55 0.28
CA PRO A 85 -4.86 16.59 -0.38
C PRO A 85 -4.35 15.25 -0.92
N ILE A 86 -4.69 14.12 -0.28
CA ILE A 86 -4.33 12.78 -0.79
C ILE A 86 -5.11 12.48 -2.09
N PHE A 87 -6.43 12.70 -2.09
CA PHE A 87 -7.27 12.44 -3.26
C PHE A 87 -6.98 13.38 -4.43
N ASP A 88 -6.50 14.59 -4.16
CA ASP A 88 -5.99 15.49 -5.19
C ASP A 88 -4.72 14.96 -5.86
N ILE A 89 -3.86 14.25 -5.12
CA ILE A 89 -2.67 13.59 -5.67
C ILE A 89 -3.07 12.31 -6.43
N TYR A 90 -4.02 11.54 -5.91
CA TYR A 90 -4.55 10.37 -6.60
C TYR A 90 -5.15 10.71 -7.96
N ARG A 91 -5.91 11.81 -8.06
CA ARG A 91 -6.39 12.32 -9.36
C ARG A 91 -5.25 12.67 -10.31
N GLN A 92 -4.16 13.27 -9.83
CA GLN A 92 -2.99 13.54 -10.67
C GLN A 92 -2.29 12.25 -11.14
N ILE A 93 -2.22 11.24 -10.27
CA ILE A 93 -1.69 9.92 -10.62
C ILE A 93 -2.55 9.30 -11.73
N ASP A 94 -3.88 9.31 -11.56
CA ASP A 94 -4.82 8.80 -12.54
C ASP A 94 -4.67 9.52 -13.88
N GLU A 95 -4.64 10.86 -13.88
CA GLU A 95 -4.45 11.68 -15.09
C GLU A 95 -3.18 11.30 -15.87
N ILE A 96 -2.04 11.11 -15.19
CA ILE A 96 -0.78 10.70 -15.84
C ILE A 96 -0.92 9.30 -16.46
N THR A 97 -1.49 8.35 -15.70
CA THR A 97 -1.63 6.96 -16.17
C THR A 97 -2.65 6.83 -17.30
N ASP A 98 -3.77 7.56 -17.22
CA ASP A 98 -4.82 7.59 -18.21
C ASP A 98 -4.34 8.25 -19.50
N GLN A 99 -3.53 9.32 -19.41
CA GLN A 99 -2.93 9.94 -20.59
C GLN A 99 -2.08 8.94 -21.38
N ALA A 100 -1.15 8.25 -20.72
CA ALA A 100 -0.32 7.23 -21.36
C ALA A 100 -1.17 6.09 -21.96
N ARG A 101 -2.23 5.68 -21.27
CA ARG A 101 -3.19 4.66 -21.74
C ARG A 101 -3.96 5.12 -22.98
N GLN A 102 -4.46 6.36 -22.98
CA GLN A 102 -5.18 6.95 -24.11
C GLN A 102 -4.29 7.07 -25.34
N GLU A 103 -3.03 7.45 -25.13
CA GLU A 103 -2.00 7.52 -26.18
C GLU A 103 -1.46 6.14 -26.59
N ARG A 104 -1.89 5.06 -25.93
CA ARG A 104 -1.49 3.66 -26.17
C ARG A 104 0.03 3.47 -26.14
N ARG A 105 0.70 4.17 -25.23
CA ARG A 105 2.15 4.08 -25.03
C ARG A 105 2.48 3.64 -23.60
N PRO A 106 3.67 3.09 -23.36
CA PRO A 106 4.16 2.95 -21.99
C PRO A 106 4.38 4.33 -21.35
N LEU A 107 4.35 4.35 -20.01
CA LEU A 107 4.80 5.51 -19.25
C LEU A 107 6.26 5.83 -19.60
N GLU A 108 6.54 7.11 -19.84
CA GLU A 108 7.88 7.65 -20.02
C GLU A 108 8.66 7.62 -18.70
N ALA A 109 9.99 7.70 -18.78
CA ALA A 109 10.84 7.69 -17.59
C ALA A 109 10.46 8.80 -16.59
N GLN A 110 10.28 10.02 -17.09
CA GLN A 110 9.89 11.17 -16.25
C GLN A 110 8.51 10.98 -15.60
N GLU A 111 7.55 10.37 -16.29
CA GLU A 111 6.24 10.06 -15.72
C GLU A 111 6.37 9.01 -14.61
N ARG A 112 7.19 7.96 -14.81
CA ARG A 112 7.44 6.96 -13.77
C ARG A 112 8.06 7.58 -12.52
N ASP A 113 9.06 8.44 -12.69
CA ASP A 113 9.71 9.13 -11.58
C ASP A 113 8.72 10.04 -10.83
N THR A 114 7.87 10.74 -11.58
CA THR A 114 6.80 11.58 -11.01
C THR A 114 5.83 10.73 -10.20
N LEU A 115 5.37 9.59 -10.75
CA LEU A 115 4.47 8.68 -10.05
C LEU A 115 5.11 8.11 -8.78
N THR A 116 6.40 7.75 -8.81
CA THR A 116 7.12 7.27 -7.61
C THR A 116 7.13 8.33 -6.52
N VAL A 117 7.42 9.60 -6.86
CA VAL A 117 7.42 10.71 -5.88
C VAL A 117 6.02 10.96 -5.32
N LEU A 118 4.99 10.98 -6.17
CA LEU A 118 3.61 11.21 -5.73
C LEU A 118 3.13 10.10 -4.80
N ARG A 119 3.42 8.83 -5.11
CA ARG A 119 3.03 7.69 -4.26
C ARG A 119 3.75 7.68 -2.92
N ARG A 120 5.05 7.99 -2.88
CA ARG A 120 5.76 8.16 -1.59
C ARG A 120 5.12 9.25 -0.75
N ARG A 121 4.78 10.38 -1.38
CA ARG A 121 4.14 11.50 -0.68
C ARG A 121 2.78 11.10 -0.10
N THR A 122 1.93 10.39 -0.84
CA THR A 122 0.62 9.97 -0.32
C THR A 122 0.77 8.91 0.76
N PHE A 123 1.74 8.01 0.63
CA PHE A 123 2.06 7.03 1.66
C PHE A 123 2.42 7.71 3.00
N ASP A 124 3.32 8.69 2.98
CA ASP A 124 3.70 9.46 4.17
C ASP A 124 2.52 10.25 4.77
N MET A 125 1.63 10.77 3.92
CA MET A 125 0.46 11.53 4.34
C MET A 125 -0.57 10.62 5.03
N TRP A 126 -0.73 9.37 4.59
CA TRP A 126 -1.55 8.39 5.28
C TRP A 126 -1.01 8.05 6.66
N GLU A 127 0.30 7.81 6.80
CA GLU A 127 0.92 7.55 8.11
C GLU A 127 0.72 8.73 9.06
N GLN A 128 0.89 9.95 8.58
CA GLN A 128 0.62 11.17 9.35
C GLN A 128 -0.86 11.26 9.77
N GLU A 129 -1.80 10.99 8.87
CA GLU A 129 -3.23 11.03 9.20
C GLU A 129 -3.60 9.99 10.25
N PHE A 130 -3.09 8.76 10.14
CA PHE A 130 -3.34 7.73 11.16
C PHE A 130 -2.71 8.11 12.51
N GLY A 131 -1.51 8.69 12.50
CA GLY A 131 -0.87 9.23 13.71
C GLY A 131 -1.71 10.33 14.37
N ARG A 132 -2.23 11.28 13.59
CA ARG A 132 -3.15 12.34 14.06
C ARG A 132 -4.40 11.74 14.70
N ARG A 133 -5.06 10.82 14.01
CA ARG A 133 -6.28 10.17 14.52
C ARG A 133 -6.04 9.39 15.80
N ALA A 134 -4.94 8.66 15.89
CA ALA A 134 -4.54 7.93 17.09
C ALA A 134 -4.27 8.87 18.28
N ALA A 135 -3.75 10.07 18.02
CA ALA A 135 -3.59 11.13 19.02
C ALA A 135 -4.91 11.86 19.39
N GLY A 136 -6.03 11.51 18.76
CA GLY A 136 -7.33 12.16 18.95
C GLY A 136 -7.46 13.52 18.26
N GLU A 137 -6.56 13.86 17.34
CA GLU A 137 -6.67 15.07 16.54
C GLU A 137 -7.81 14.95 15.50
N PRO A 138 -8.44 16.07 15.12
CA PRO A 138 -9.41 16.05 14.04
C PRO A 138 -8.76 15.59 12.73
N PRO A 139 -9.48 14.79 11.92
CA PRO A 139 -8.97 14.28 10.66
C PRO A 139 -8.67 15.42 9.69
N SER A 140 -7.58 15.30 8.94
CA SER A 140 -7.19 16.34 7.97
C SER A 140 -7.93 16.24 6.63
N PHE A 141 -8.58 15.10 6.36
CA PHE A 141 -9.41 14.86 5.18
C PHE A 141 -10.50 13.82 5.45
N ARG A 142 -11.48 13.70 4.54
CA ARG A 142 -12.60 12.75 4.65
C ARG A 142 -12.56 11.74 3.51
N TYR A 143 -12.89 10.49 3.82
CA TYR A 143 -12.93 9.40 2.84
C TYR A 143 -13.80 8.23 3.31
N SER A 144 -14.12 7.34 2.38
CA SER A 144 -14.79 6.06 2.59
C SER A 144 -14.27 5.01 1.61
N GLY A 145 -14.45 3.73 1.95
CA GLY A 145 -14.30 2.63 1.00
C GLY A 145 -15.32 2.70 -0.14
N ASP A 146 -14.90 2.33 -1.33
CA ASP A 146 -15.72 2.16 -2.52
C ASP A 146 -16.18 0.69 -2.59
N PHE A 147 -17.42 0.43 -2.19
CA PHE A 147 -17.99 -0.92 -2.13
C PHE A 147 -18.57 -1.40 -3.48
N THR A 148 -17.99 -0.97 -4.60
CA THR A 148 -18.46 -1.30 -5.96
C THR A 148 -17.87 -2.57 -6.52
#